data_AF-A0A7J6V0V1-F1
#
_entry.id   AF-A0A7J6V0V1-F1
#
_cell.length_a   1.000
_cell.length_b   1.000
_cell.length_c   1.000
_cell.angle_alpha   90.00
_cell.angle_beta   90.00
_cell.angle_gamma   90.00
#
_symmetry.space_group_name_H-M   'P 1'
#
loop_
_entity.id
_entity.type
_entity.pdbx_description
1 polymer ?
#
loop_
_entity_poly.entity_id
_entity_poly.type
_entity_poly.pdbx_seq_one_letter_code
_entity_poly.pdbx_strand_id
1 'polypeptide(L)'
;MRQPIPLVHLFVGFLACFCVLVVKADDPYRYFTWTITYGTISPLGVPQQGILINGQFPGPQIDCVTNDNVIVTVINKLDQPFLITWNGVKQRKNSWQDGVLGTNCPIPPKTSYQYKLQAKDQIGTYTYFPSTLMHKASGGFGGFNIYSRAVIPVPYAPPADDYTVLVGDWYKSNHKVSKLYIQFNQFSCFRA
;
A
#
# COMPACT_ATOMS: atom_id res chain seq x y z
N MET A 1 -8.98 -12.65 -64.71
CA MET A 1 -8.36 -11.30 -64.72
C MET A 1 -8.31 -10.80 -63.27
N ARG A 2 -7.13 -10.78 -62.65
CA ARG A 2 -6.94 -10.37 -61.25
C ARG A 2 -6.47 -8.91 -61.25
N GLN A 3 -7.30 -7.97 -60.80
CA GLN A 3 -6.89 -6.58 -60.74
C GLN A 3 -5.78 -6.39 -59.68
N PRO A 4 -4.71 -5.62 -59.97
CA PRO A 4 -3.66 -5.37 -59.01
C PRO A 4 -4.23 -4.57 -57.83
N ILE A 5 -3.95 -5.02 -56.61
CA ILE A 5 -4.35 -4.33 -55.39
C ILE A 5 -3.64 -2.96 -55.40
N PRO A 6 -4.36 -1.84 -55.34
CA PRO A 6 -3.73 -0.52 -55.37
C PRO A 6 -2.85 -0.33 -54.14
N LEU A 7 -1.65 0.19 -54.34
CA LEU A 7 -0.61 0.43 -53.32
C LEU A 7 -1.17 1.14 -52.07
N VAL A 8 -2.19 1.97 -52.24
CA VAL A 8 -2.91 2.68 -51.18
C VAL A 8 -3.56 1.73 -50.17
N HIS A 9 -4.16 0.62 -50.60
CA HIS A 9 -4.74 -0.36 -49.67
C HIS A 9 -3.68 -1.10 -48.87
N LEU A 10 -2.51 -1.35 -49.46
CA LEU A 10 -1.38 -1.95 -48.76
C LEU A 10 -0.84 -0.99 -47.68
N PHE A 11 -0.74 0.30 -48.02
CA PHE A 11 -0.27 1.35 -47.11
C PHE A 11 -1.25 1.60 -45.96
N VAL A 12 -2.56 1.68 -46.23
CA VAL A 12 -3.61 1.80 -45.21
C VAL A 12 -3.66 0.57 -44.32
N GLY A 13 -3.52 -0.63 -44.89
CA GLY A 13 -3.42 -1.87 -44.12
C GLY A 13 -2.21 -1.88 -43.18
N PHE A 14 -1.06 -1.41 -43.65
CA PHE A 14 0.15 -1.29 -42.84
C PHE A 14 -0.02 -0.26 -41.70
N LEU A 15 -0.64 0.89 -42.00
CA LEU A 15 -0.91 1.93 -41.01
C LEU A 15 -1.88 1.45 -39.92
N ALA A 16 -2.95 0.74 -40.31
CA ALA A 16 -3.91 0.16 -39.37
C ALA A 16 -3.25 -0.90 -38.48
N CYS A 17 -2.44 -1.79 -39.05
CA CYS A 17 -1.70 -2.81 -38.30
C CYS A 17 -0.70 -2.15 -37.33
N PHE A 18 -0.02 -1.10 -37.77
CA PHE A 18 0.90 -0.32 -36.93
C PHE A 18 0.16 0.38 -35.78
N CYS A 19 -1.02 0.96 -36.01
CA CYS A 19 -1.84 1.54 -34.94
C CYS A 19 -2.23 0.51 -33.88
N VAL A 20 -2.61 -0.71 -34.26
CA VAL A 20 -2.95 -1.78 -33.31
C VAL A 20 -1.74 -2.19 -32.47
N LEU A 21 -0.54 -2.18 -33.04
CA LEU A 21 0.70 -2.53 -32.32
C LEU A 21 1.15 -1.44 -31.32
N VAL A 22 0.67 -0.20 -31.46
CA VAL A 22 1.09 0.94 -30.62
C VAL A 22 0.11 1.22 -29.46
N VAL A 23 -1.10 0.67 -29.47
CA VAL A 23 -2.07 0.87 -28.38
C VAL A 23 -1.62 0.14 -27.11
N LYS A 24 -1.30 0.91 -26.06
CA LYS A 24 -1.17 0.40 -24.68
C LYS A 24 -2.46 0.67 -23.91
N ALA A 25 -3.18 -0.39 -23.57
CA ALA A 25 -4.46 -0.31 -22.86
C ALA A 25 -4.36 -0.54 -21.34
N ASP A 26 -3.14 -0.75 -20.82
CA ASP A 26 -2.94 -1.00 -19.39
C ASP A 26 -2.78 0.30 -18.60
N ASP A 27 -3.23 0.29 -17.34
CA ASP A 27 -3.05 1.41 -16.44
C ASP A 27 -1.60 1.47 -15.91
N PRO A 28 -1.08 2.65 -15.53
CA PRO A 28 0.30 2.79 -15.05
C PRO A 28 0.61 1.94 -13.82
N TYR A 29 1.84 1.41 -13.74
CA TYR A 29 2.33 0.67 -12.57
C TYR A 29 3.25 1.55 -11.71
N ARG A 30 3.06 1.47 -10.39
CA ARG A 30 3.89 2.11 -9.38
C ARG A 30 4.54 1.02 -8.52
N TYR A 31 5.87 1.01 -8.46
CA TYR A 31 6.61 0.01 -7.72
C TYR A 31 7.24 0.62 -6.47
N PHE A 32 7.03 -0.03 -5.33
CA PHE A 32 7.60 0.34 -4.05
C PHE A 32 8.30 -0.87 -3.45
N THR A 33 9.49 -0.65 -2.88
CA THR A 33 10.23 -1.67 -2.14
C THR A 33 10.41 -1.21 -0.71
N TRP A 34 9.84 -1.98 0.22
CA TRP A 34 9.77 -1.65 1.64
C TRP A 34 10.54 -2.69 2.45
N THR A 35 11.56 -2.23 3.14
CA THR A 35 12.33 -3.03 4.09
C THR A 35 11.85 -2.72 5.50
N ILE A 36 11.25 -3.72 6.15
CA ILE A 36 10.69 -3.60 7.49
C ILE A 36 11.77 -3.98 8.50
N THR A 37 12.11 -3.06 9.40
CA THR A 37 13.17 -3.24 10.38
C THR A 37 12.76 -2.70 11.74
N TYR A 38 13.41 -3.18 12.80
CA TYR A 38 13.37 -2.47 14.06
C TYR A 38 14.36 -1.32 14.05
N GLY A 39 13.97 -0.21 14.66
CA GLY A 39 14.86 0.89 14.94
C GLY A 39 14.45 1.63 16.20
N THR A 40 15.33 2.51 16.67
CA THR A 40 15.08 3.33 17.86
C THR A 40 14.35 4.60 17.44
N ILE A 41 13.20 4.85 18.05
CA ILE A 41 12.39 6.07 17.85
C ILE A 41 12.07 6.70 19.21
N SER A 42 11.92 8.02 19.22
CA SER A 42 11.64 8.78 20.45
C SER A 42 10.52 9.80 20.28
N PRO A 43 9.26 9.40 19.96
CA PRO A 43 8.18 10.37 19.72
C PRO A 43 7.84 11.22 20.95
N LEU A 44 8.04 10.67 22.15
CA LEU A 44 7.84 11.35 23.44
C LEU A 44 9.17 11.71 24.13
N GLY A 45 10.28 11.78 23.39
CA GLY A 45 11.61 12.07 23.93
C GLY A 45 12.31 10.89 24.64
N VAL A 46 11.63 9.75 24.83
CA VAL A 46 12.21 8.53 25.40
C VAL A 46 12.52 7.54 24.28
N PRO A 47 13.76 7.03 24.15
CA PRO A 47 14.13 6.07 23.12
C PRO A 47 13.44 4.72 23.34
N GLN A 48 12.75 4.25 22.30
CA GLN A 48 12.00 3.00 22.29
C GLN A 48 12.22 2.26 20.97
N GLN A 49 12.14 0.93 21.03
CA GLN A 49 12.18 0.11 19.84
C GLN A 49 10.84 0.19 19.09
N GLY A 50 10.88 0.76 17.89
CA GLY A 50 9.76 0.85 16.96
C GLY A 50 10.00 0.06 15.68
N ILE A 51 8.95 -0.03 14.86
CA ILE A 51 8.98 -0.63 13.52
C ILE A 51 9.10 0.49 12.50
N LEU A 52 10.15 0.40 11.68
CA LEU A 52 10.49 1.34 10.63
C LEU A 52 10.28 0.71 9.26
N ILE A 53 9.86 1.54 8.30
CA ILE A 53 9.80 1.16 6.88
C ILE A 53 10.88 1.96 6.17
N ASN A 54 11.85 1.27 5.55
CA ASN A 54 13.02 1.90 4.92
C ASN A 54 13.79 2.85 5.87
N GLY A 55 13.82 2.53 7.17
CA GLY A 55 14.47 3.36 8.19
C GLY A 55 13.70 4.62 8.58
N GLN A 56 12.47 4.81 8.10
CA GLN A 56 11.64 5.99 8.36
C GLN A 56 10.49 5.70 9.31
N PHE A 57 10.16 6.71 10.13
CA PHE A 57 8.97 6.74 10.98
C PHE A 57 8.44 8.19 11.06
N PRO A 58 7.17 8.47 10.68
CA PRO A 58 6.22 7.55 10.04
C PRO A 58 6.75 6.93 8.74
N GLY A 59 6.10 5.86 8.27
CA GLY A 59 6.50 5.19 7.04
C GLY A 59 6.37 6.08 5.79
N PRO A 60 7.03 5.72 4.68
CA PRO A 60 6.99 6.51 3.45
C PRO A 60 5.57 6.58 2.88
N GLN A 61 5.17 7.76 2.42
CA GLN A 61 3.86 7.95 1.80
C GLN A 61 3.80 7.24 0.44
N ILE A 62 2.66 6.60 0.14
CA ILE A 62 2.33 6.15 -1.21
C ILE A 62 1.50 7.24 -1.86
N ASP A 63 1.98 7.76 -2.97
CA ASP A 63 1.25 8.67 -3.85
C ASP A 63 0.98 7.96 -5.17
N CYS A 64 -0.30 7.78 -5.49
CA CYS A 64 -0.72 7.22 -6.77
C CYS A 64 -1.93 7.96 -7.34
N VAL A 65 -2.25 7.70 -8.60
CA VAL A 65 -3.42 8.28 -9.26
C VAL A 65 -4.51 7.21 -9.37
N THR A 66 -5.79 7.62 -9.39
CA THR A 66 -6.89 6.67 -9.59
C THR A 66 -6.66 5.79 -10.83
N ASN A 67 -6.91 4.50 -10.66
CA ASN A 67 -6.65 3.37 -11.57
C ASN A 67 -5.20 2.88 -11.66
N ASP A 68 -4.22 3.54 -11.03
CA ASP A 68 -2.84 3.02 -11.00
C ASP A 68 -2.79 1.63 -10.33
N ASN A 69 -1.93 0.78 -10.88
CA ASN A 69 -1.55 -0.50 -10.30
C ASN A 69 -0.38 -0.29 -9.33
N VAL A 70 -0.62 -0.44 -8.04
CA VAL A 70 0.38 -0.24 -6.98
C VAL A 70 0.95 -1.59 -6.56
N ILE A 71 2.25 -1.77 -6.77
CA ILE A 71 2.98 -3.00 -6.45
C ILE A 71 3.96 -2.70 -5.32
N VAL A 72 3.71 -3.27 -4.14
CA VAL A 72 4.55 -3.04 -2.95
C VAL A 72 5.24 -4.34 -2.55
N THR A 73 6.55 -4.40 -2.74
CA THR A 73 7.37 -5.52 -2.29
C THR A 73 7.82 -5.27 -0.86
N VAL A 74 7.28 -6.03 0.08
CA VAL A 74 7.55 -5.93 1.51
C VAL A 74 8.56 -7.01 1.91
N ILE A 75 9.70 -6.59 2.44
CA ILE A 75 10.78 -7.45 2.92
C ILE A 75 10.76 -7.39 4.45
N ASN A 76 10.34 -8.48 5.08
CA ASN A 76 10.28 -8.59 6.53
C ASN A 76 11.66 -8.94 7.10
N LYS A 77 12.38 -7.99 7.72
CA LYS A 77 13.62 -8.27 8.47
C LYS A 77 13.40 -8.36 9.99
N LEU A 78 12.15 -8.43 10.45
CA LEU A 78 11.82 -8.62 11.85
C LEU A 78 12.03 -10.08 12.28
N ASP A 79 12.04 -10.31 13.60
CA ASP A 79 12.03 -11.62 14.25
C ASP A 79 10.61 -12.22 14.35
N GLN A 80 9.58 -11.48 13.91
CA GLN A 80 8.17 -11.83 14.03
C GLN A 80 7.47 -11.85 12.67
N PRO A 81 6.38 -12.63 12.53
CA PRO A 81 5.54 -12.58 11.34
C PRO A 81 4.91 -11.20 11.18
N PHE A 82 4.81 -10.72 9.94
CA PHE A 82 4.39 -9.36 9.62
C PHE A 82 3.36 -9.32 8.48
N LEU A 83 2.38 -8.44 8.58
CA LEU A 83 1.44 -8.11 7.50
C LEU A 83 1.15 -6.61 7.51
N ILE A 84 0.93 -6.04 6.33
CA ILE A 84 0.43 -4.68 6.15
C ILE A 84 -0.97 -4.74 5.58
N THR A 85 -1.90 -4.00 6.19
CA THR A 85 -3.23 -3.76 5.63
C THR A 85 -3.36 -2.35 5.06
N TRP A 86 -4.22 -2.22 4.06
CA TRP A 86 -4.43 -1.02 3.25
C TRP A 86 -5.78 -0.42 3.62
N ASN A 87 -5.83 0.34 4.71
CA ASN A 87 -7.08 0.82 5.26
C ASN A 87 -7.82 1.75 4.29
N GLY A 88 -9.04 1.33 3.92
CA GLY A 88 -9.94 2.06 3.03
C GLY A 88 -9.69 1.82 1.54
N VAL A 89 -8.58 1.17 1.15
CA VAL A 89 -8.35 0.76 -0.24
C VAL A 89 -9.17 -0.49 -0.55
N LYS A 90 -9.98 -0.44 -1.61
CA LYS A 90 -10.90 -1.51 -1.99
C LYS A 90 -10.17 -2.60 -2.78
N GLN A 91 -10.04 -3.77 -2.17
CA GLN A 91 -9.43 -4.97 -2.79
C GLN A 91 -10.38 -5.68 -3.77
N ARG A 92 -10.73 -5.03 -4.88
CA ARG A 92 -11.69 -5.57 -5.85
C ARG A 92 -11.15 -6.84 -6.53
N LYS A 93 -11.85 -7.96 -6.32
CA LYS A 93 -11.48 -9.30 -6.84
C LYS A 93 -10.07 -9.74 -6.44
N ASN A 94 -9.56 -9.21 -5.32
CA ASN A 94 -8.15 -9.36 -4.93
C ASN A 94 -8.02 -9.43 -3.40
N SER A 95 -8.96 -10.11 -2.74
CA SER A 95 -9.07 -10.16 -1.28
C SER A 95 -7.84 -10.74 -0.58
N TRP A 96 -7.08 -11.60 -1.26
CA TRP A 96 -5.80 -12.14 -0.78
C TRP A 96 -4.64 -11.14 -0.82
N GLN A 97 -4.90 -9.85 -1.09
CA GLN A 97 -3.93 -8.76 -1.02
C GLN A 97 -4.26 -7.74 0.09
N ASP A 98 -5.32 -8.02 0.86
CA ASP A 98 -5.80 -7.14 1.93
C ASP A 98 -4.84 -7.06 3.12
N GLY A 99 -4.05 -8.13 3.33
CA GLY A 99 -3.01 -8.17 4.35
C GLY A 99 -3.56 -8.19 5.76
N VAL A 100 -4.65 -8.91 5.98
CA VAL A 100 -5.24 -9.19 7.30
C VAL A 100 -5.16 -10.69 7.57
N LEU A 101 -5.08 -11.07 8.85
CA LEU A 101 -5.17 -12.48 9.25
C LEU A 101 -6.50 -13.07 8.77
N GLY A 102 -6.43 -14.21 8.09
CA GLY A 102 -7.59 -14.90 7.51
C GLY A 102 -7.63 -14.80 5.98
N THR A 103 -7.35 -13.63 5.41
CA THR A 103 -7.20 -13.48 3.95
C THR A 103 -5.77 -13.74 3.49
N ASN A 104 -4.78 -13.40 4.34
CA ASN A 104 -3.37 -13.57 4.08
C ASN A 104 -2.68 -14.40 5.17
N CYS A 105 -1.77 -15.27 4.76
CA CYS A 105 -0.78 -15.85 5.67
C CYS A 105 0.27 -14.78 6.00
N PRO A 106 0.69 -14.64 7.28
CA PRO A 106 1.72 -13.68 7.65
C PRO A 106 3.05 -13.91 6.95
N ILE A 107 3.74 -12.83 6.58
CA ILE A 107 5.06 -12.89 5.94
C ILE A 107 6.05 -13.41 6.99
N PRO A 108 6.66 -14.59 6.78
CA PRO A 108 7.61 -15.15 7.75
C PRO A 108 8.81 -14.23 7.97
N PRO A 109 9.47 -14.31 9.14
CA PRO A 109 10.72 -13.61 9.40
C PRO A 109 11.75 -13.84 8.28
N LYS A 110 12.45 -12.77 7.87
CA LYS A 110 13.51 -12.79 6.85
C LYS A 110 13.04 -13.17 5.43
N THR A 111 11.74 -13.08 5.15
CA THR A 111 11.18 -13.35 3.82
C THR A 111 10.52 -12.10 3.23
N SER A 112 10.13 -12.18 1.96
CA SER A 112 9.47 -11.09 1.25
C SER A 112 8.14 -11.53 0.66
N TYR A 113 7.20 -10.59 0.57
CA TYR A 113 5.93 -10.77 -0.11
C TYR A 113 5.61 -9.54 -0.95
N GLN A 114 4.98 -9.75 -2.10
CA GLN A 114 4.60 -8.68 -3.01
C GLN A 114 3.10 -8.45 -2.95
N TYR A 115 2.71 -7.27 -2.47
CA TYR A 115 1.35 -6.80 -2.57
C TYR A 115 1.07 -6.22 -3.94
N LYS A 116 -0.07 -6.60 -4.52
CA LYS A 116 -0.55 -6.04 -5.79
C LYS A 116 -1.91 -5.41 -5.55
N LEU A 117 -2.02 -4.12 -5.75
CA LEU A 117 -3.21 -3.32 -5.46
C LEU A 117 -3.61 -2.56 -6.72
N GLN A 118 -4.91 -2.31 -6.89
CA GLN A 118 -5.40 -1.43 -7.93
C GLN A 118 -6.21 -0.31 -7.27
N ALA A 119 -5.79 0.94 -7.46
CA ALA A 119 -6.43 2.13 -6.91
C ALA A 119 -7.70 2.52 -7.71
N LYS A 120 -8.60 1.56 -7.94
CA LYS A 120 -9.69 1.71 -8.91
C LYS A 120 -10.88 2.48 -8.33
N ASP A 121 -11.33 3.51 -9.04
CA ASP A 121 -12.48 4.37 -8.70
C ASP A 121 -12.42 4.93 -7.27
N GLN A 122 -11.23 5.24 -6.78
CA GLN A 122 -11.02 5.83 -5.46
C GLN A 122 -10.17 7.08 -5.59
N ILE A 123 -10.55 8.12 -4.87
CA ILE A 123 -9.82 9.39 -4.80
C ILE A 123 -9.89 9.83 -3.34
N GLY A 124 -8.76 10.25 -2.79
CA GLY A 124 -8.67 10.75 -1.42
C GLY A 124 -7.49 10.18 -0.64
N THR A 125 -7.52 10.45 0.66
CA THR A 125 -6.49 10.06 1.63
C THR A 125 -6.88 8.76 2.33
N TYR A 126 -5.97 7.81 2.31
CA TYR A 126 -6.05 6.51 2.95
C TYR A 126 -4.81 6.30 3.82
N THR A 127 -4.78 5.19 4.56
CA THR A 127 -3.63 4.85 5.39
C THR A 127 -3.28 3.39 5.26
N TYR A 128 -2.05 3.04 5.57
CA TYR A 128 -1.64 1.66 5.74
C TYR A 128 -1.04 1.48 7.13
N PHE A 129 -1.19 0.28 7.68
CA PHE A 129 -0.59 -0.05 8.97
C PHE A 129 -0.41 -1.56 9.12
N PRO A 130 0.42 -2.01 10.08
CA PRO A 130 0.59 -3.43 10.35
C PRO A 130 -0.66 -4.02 11.00
N SER A 131 -1.22 -5.09 10.43
CA SER A 131 -2.43 -5.74 10.96
C SER A 131 -2.13 -6.86 11.98
N THR A 132 -0.87 -7.27 12.09
CA THR A 132 -0.43 -8.36 12.97
C THR A 132 -0.09 -7.87 14.36
N LEU A 133 -0.48 -8.65 15.38
CA LEU A 133 -0.12 -8.41 16.78
C LEU A 133 -0.48 -6.99 17.23
N MET A 134 0.42 -6.33 17.95
CA MET A 134 0.35 -4.90 18.28
C MET A 134 1.42 -4.11 17.52
N HIS A 135 1.78 -4.55 16.32
CA HIS A 135 2.80 -3.87 15.52
C HIS A 135 2.42 -2.42 15.20
N LYS A 136 1.14 -2.14 14.93
CA LYS A 136 0.61 -0.78 14.75
C LYS A 136 0.97 0.17 15.91
N ALA A 137 0.93 -0.32 17.15
CA ALA A 137 1.24 0.47 18.34
C ALA A 137 2.75 0.79 18.47
N SER A 138 3.60 0.14 17.70
CA SER A 138 5.04 0.42 17.61
C SER A 138 5.46 1.01 16.28
N GLY A 139 4.52 1.45 15.45
CA GLY A 139 4.79 2.12 14.18
C GLY A 139 4.48 1.27 12.96
N GLY A 140 5.30 1.43 11.92
CA GLY A 140 5.09 0.79 10.62
C GLY A 140 3.82 1.25 9.88
N PHE A 141 3.26 2.40 10.24
CA PHE A 141 2.11 3.00 9.58
C PHE A 141 2.52 4.21 8.73
N GLY A 142 1.71 4.55 7.74
CA GLY A 142 1.93 5.70 6.88
C GLY A 142 0.72 6.06 6.02
N GLY A 143 0.87 7.14 5.24
CA GLY A 143 -0.17 7.66 4.37
C GLY A 143 -0.23 6.95 3.01
N PHE A 144 -1.43 6.86 2.46
CA PHE A 144 -1.69 6.34 1.12
C PHE A 144 -2.65 7.30 0.41
N ASN A 145 -2.14 8.14 -0.48
CA ASN A 145 -2.94 9.13 -1.19
C ASN A 145 -3.22 8.69 -2.62
N ILE A 146 -4.49 8.80 -3.01
CA ILE A 146 -4.96 8.51 -4.36
C ILE A 146 -5.49 9.82 -4.98
N TYR A 147 -4.74 10.38 -5.92
CA TYR A 147 -5.10 11.61 -6.61
C TYR A 147 -6.05 11.35 -7.78
N SER A 148 -6.85 12.37 -8.13
CA SER A 148 -7.68 12.35 -9.33
C SER A 148 -6.83 12.40 -10.60
N ARG A 149 -7.31 11.77 -11.68
CA ARG A 149 -6.74 11.98 -13.02
C ARG A 149 -7.10 13.38 -13.53
N ALA A 150 -6.27 13.95 -14.38
CA ALA A 150 -6.53 15.25 -15.01
C ALA A 150 -7.88 15.33 -15.76
N VAL A 151 -8.40 14.18 -16.23
CA VAL A 151 -9.69 14.08 -16.93
C VAL A 151 -10.90 14.12 -15.98
N ILE A 152 -10.70 13.84 -14.69
CA ILE A 152 -11.77 13.77 -13.68
C ILE A 152 -11.68 15.01 -12.80
N PRO A 153 -12.57 16.02 -12.99
CA PRO A 153 -12.55 17.21 -12.16
C PRO A 153 -13.03 16.88 -10.74
N VAL A 154 -12.30 17.40 -9.76
CA VAL A 154 -12.73 17.41 -8.35
C VAL A 154 -13.63 18.62 -8.08
N PRO A 155 -14.58 18.55 -7.12
CA PRO A 155 -15.57 19.61 -6.87
C PRO A 155 -14.98 20.79 -6.08
N TYR A 156 -13.72 21.15 -6.32
CA TYR A 156 -13.01 22.26 -5.69
C TYR A 156 -11.83 22.69 -6.56
N ALA A 157 -11.36 23.92 -6.36
CA ALA A 157 -10.18 24.43 -7.07
C ALA A 157 -8.90 23.70 -6.60
N PRO A 158 -7.90 23.53 -7.48
CA PRO A 158 -6.61 22.93 -7.07
C PRO A 158 -6.03 23.67 -5.86
N PRO A 159 -5.68 22.95 -4.78
CA PRO A 159 -5.07 23.55 -3.60
C PRO A 159 -3.68 24.10 -3.94
N ALA A 160 -3.23 25.10 -3.17
CA ALA A 160 -1.88 25.64 -3.32
C ALA A 160 -0.81 24.64 -2.89
N ASP A 161 -1.12 23.80 -1.89
CA ASP A 161 -0.23 22.77 -1.37
C ASP A 161 -1.03 21.69 -0.64
N ASP A 162 -0.46 20.49 -0.55
CA ASP A 162 -1.11 19.30 0.03
C ASP A 162 -0.23 18.66 1.11
N TYR A 163 -0.80 18.43 2.29
CA TYR A 163 -0.11 17.84 3.43
C TYR A 163 -0.86 16.64 4.00
N THR A 164 -0.13 15.54 4.26
CA THR A 164 -0.69 14.35 4.92
C THR A 164 -0.44 14.44 6.43
N VAL A 165 -1.52 14.54 7.21
CA VAL A 165 -1.47 14.53 8.67
C VAL A 165 -1.94 13.19 9.20
N LEU A 166 -1.04 12.46 9.87
CA LEU A 166 -1.36 11.19 10.54
C LEU A 166 -1.53 11.45 12.04
N VAL A 167 -2.69 11.05 12.57
CA VAL A 167 -3.04 11.23 13.99
C VAL A 167 -3.15 9.85 14.65
N GLY A 168 -2.50 9.71 15.81
CA GLY A 168 -2.56 8.49 16.61
C GLY A 168 -1.93 8.67 17.99
N ASP A 169 -2.22 7.72 18.88
CA ASP A 169 -1.69 7.72 20.25
C ASP A 169 -0.32 7.03 20.31
N TRP A 170 0.53 7.48 21.25
CA TRP A 170 1.80 6.85 21.54
C TRP A 170 1.88 6.39 22.99
N TYR A 171 2.32 5.15 23.20
CA TYR A 171 2.44 4.53 24.53
C TYR A 171 3.90 4.37 24.93
N LYS A 172 4.20 4.53 26.22
CA LYS A 172 5.56 4.35 26.74
C LYS A 172 5.98 2.87 26.84
N SER A 173 5.01 1.96 26.88
CA SER A 173 5.25 0.53 27.02
C SER A 173 5.57 -0.09 25.65
N ASN A 174 6.55 -0.99 25.62
CA ASN A 174 6.92 -1.73 24.41
C ASN A 174 5.75 -2.60 23.91
N HIS A 175 5.49 -2.67 22.60
CA HIS A 175 4.41 -3.49 22.02
C HIS A 175 4.42 -4.95 22.48
N LYS A 176 5.60 -5.55 22.72
CA LYS A 176 5.71 -6.92 23.23
C LYS A 176 5.09 -7.02 24.63
N VAL A 177 5.31 -6.02 25.48
CA VAL A 177 4.77 -5.92 26.84
C VAL A 177 3.28 -5.56 26.82
N SER A 178 2.86 -4.61 25.99
CA SER A 178 1.44 -4.24 25.84
C SER A 178 0.58 -5.40 25.34
N LYS A 179 1.12 -6.22 24.42
CA LYS A 179 0.47 -7.46 23.97
C LYS A 179 0.23 -8.41 25.15
N LEU A 180 1.26 -8.65 25.96
CA LEU A 180 1.15 -9.49 27.16
C LEU A 180 0.09 -8.94 28.12
N TYR A 181 0.14 -7.64 28.44
CA TYR A 181 -0.77 -7.02 29.40
C TYR A 181 -2.25 -7.11 28.97
N ILE A 182 -2.55 -6.81 27.70
CA ILE A 182 -3.93 -6.87 27.18
C ILE A 182 -4.41 -8.31 27.03
N GLN A 183 -3.55 -9.22 26.58
CA GLN A 183 -3.91 -10.64 26.48
C GLN A 183 -4.20 -11.24 27.86
N PHE A 184 -3.43 -10.89 28.89
CA PHE A 184 -3.73 -11.26 30.28
C PHE A 184 -5.06 -10.66 30.77
N ASN A 185 -5.33 -9.38 30.50
CA ASN A 185 -6.59 -8.75 30.90
C ASN A 185 -7.83 -9.31 30.18
N GLN A 186 -7.68 -9.77 28.94
CA GLN A 186 -8.74 -10.39 28.16
C GLN A 186 -9.05 -11.81 28.65
N PHE A 187 -8.04 -12.57 29.12
CA PHE A 187 -8.25 -13.85 29.79
C PHE A 187 -8.86 -13.71 31.20
N SER A 188 -8.59 -12.63 31.93
CA SER A 188 -9.28 -12.36 33.20
C SER A 188 -10.73 -11.92 33.02
N CYS A 189 -11.16 -11.50 31.82
CA CYS A 189 -12.57 -11.18 31.53
C CYS A 189 -13.39 -12.41 31.10
N PHE A 190 -12.74 -13.53 30.75
CA PHE A 190 -13.38 -14.81 30.43
C PHE A 190 -13.36 -15.82 31.59
N ARG A 191 -13.05 -15.35 32.81
CA ARG A 191 -13.22 -16.13 34.04
C ARG A 191 -14.27 -15.47 34.92
N ALA A 192 -15.52 -15.57 34.49
CA ALA A 192 -16.72 -15.44 35.31
C ALA A 192 -17.63 -16.63 34.98
#